data_AF-A0A2L2YYA6-F1
#
_entry.id   AF-A0A2L2YYA6-F1
#
_cell.length_a   1.000
_cell.length_b   1.000
_cell.length_c   1.000
_cell.angle_alpha   90.00
_cell.angle_beta   90.00
_cell.angle_gamma   90.00
#
_symmetry.space_group_name_H-M   'P 1'
#
loop_
_entity.id
_entity.type
_entity.pdbx_description
1 polymer ?
#
loop_
_entity_poly.entity_id
_entity_poly.type
_entity_poly.pdbx_seq_one_letter_code
_entity_poly.pdbx_strand_id
1 'polypeptide(L)'
;KDEKIPIPAPVSQWSDFAEKVTPVNFKEWSQQNWMERSLEILKGPLMIPLDLTMPVVDYKSPRDNWCRILNCLHHVAGPCFATFLMIGTYSIGEVITLIAVVFIISCILAGILYYMTTPEEPPRFHTAYAFLGFFIAVCLIYCIATEIVDLIQAVGVAF
;
A
#
# COMPACT_ATOMS: atom_id res chain seq x y z
N LYS A 1 29.36 6.30 -7.57
CA LYS A 1 29.29 4.89 -8.02
C LYS A 1 28.22 4.27 -7.15
N ASP A 2 26.99 4.21 -7.64
CA ASP A 2 25.90 3.57 -6.90
C ASP A 2 26.18 2.07 -6.88
N GLU A 3 26.66 1.58 -5.75
CA GLU A 3 26.89 0.16 -5.52
C GLU A 3 25.52 -0.51 -5.48
N LYS A 4 25.08 -0.99 -6.65
CA LYS A 4 23.83 -1.76 -6.75
C LYS A 4 23.96 -2.99 -5.87
N ILE A 5 23.08 -3.08 -4.88
CA ILE A 5 22.99 -4.21 -3.96
C ILE A 5 22.85 -5.50 -4.80
N PRO A 6 23.59 -6.57 -4.47
CA PRO A 6 23.49 -7.84 -5.18
C PRO A 6 22.04 -8.31 -5.25
N ILE A 7 21.58 -8.68 -6.45
CA ILE A 7 20.23 -9.21 -6.63
C ILE A 7 20.17 -10.58 -5.92
N PRO A 8 19.32 -10.75 -4.89
CA PRO A 8 19.22 -12.02 -4.19
C PRO A 8 18.70 -13.12 -5.11
N ALA A 9 19.05 -14.37 -4.81
CA ALA A 9 18.55 -15.54 -5.53
C ALA A 9 17.01 -15.53 -5.61
N PRO A 10 16.41 -16.12 -6.66
CA PRO A 10 14.96 -16.12 -6.85
C PRO A 10 14.27 -16.77 -5.64
N VAL A 11 13.58 -15.94 -4.86
CA VAL A 11 12.73 -16.34 -3.73
C VAL A 11 11.31 -16.55 -4.22
N SER A 12 10.56 -17.41 -3.52
CA SER A 12 9.15 -17.64 -3.85
C SER A 12 8.37 -16.32 -3.79
N GLN A 13 7.43 -16.10 -4.72
CA GLN A 13 6.70 -14.82 -4.77
C GLN A 13 5.89 -14.57 -3.50
N TRP A 14 5.39 -15.63 -2.87
CA TRP A 14 4.64 -15.55 -1.63
C TRP A 14 5.52 -15.22 -0.42
N SER A 15 6.76 -15.70 -0.38
CA SER A 15 7.70 -15.29 0.67
C SER A 15 8.11 -13.82 0.51
N ASP A 16 8.36 -13.37 -0.72
CA ASP A 16 8.66 -11.96 -1.02
C ASP A 16 7.48 -11.05 -0.66
N PHE A 17 6.24 -11.50 -0.91
CA PHE A 17 5.04 -10.80 -0.50
C PHE A 17 4.88 -10.74 1.02
N ALA A 18 5.00 -11.88 1.71
CA ALA A 18 4.86 -11.96 3.16
C ALA A 18 5.91 -11.12 3.89
N GLU A 19 7.16 -11.10 3.39
CA GLU A 19 8.23 -10.27 3.93
C GLU A 19 7.90 -8.78 3.80
N LYS A 20 7.28 -8.35 2.70
CA LYS A 20 6.98 -6.93 2.44
C LYS A 20 5.71 -6.42 3.09
N VAL A 21 4.71 -7.28 3.27
CA VAL A 21 3.45 -6.91 3.94
C VAL A 21 3.59 -6.96 5.46
N THR A 22 4.56 -7.71 5.98
CA THR A 22 4.74 -7.82 7.41
C THR A 22 5.57 -6.64 7.93
N PRO A 23 5.02 -5.78 8.79
CA PRO A 23 5.75 -4.66 9.37
C PRO A 23 6.76 -5.10 10.44
N VAL A 24 6.71 -6.37 10.86
CA VAL A 24 7.61 -6.95 11.87
C VAL A 24 8.92 -7.34 11.22
N ASN A 25 10.03 -6.78 11.70
CA ASN A 25 11.35 -7.10 11.19
C ASN A 25 11.86 -8.42 11.81
N PHE A 26 11.44 -9.54 11.23
CA PHE A 26 11.86 -10.87 11.70
C PHE A 26 13.38 -11.09 11.65
N LYS A 27 14.11 -10.38 10.78
CA LYS A 27 15.58 -10.51 10.67
C LYS A 27 16.28 -9.96 11.91
N GLU A 28 15.75 -8.89 12.48
CA GLU A 28 16.34 -8.21 13.64
C GLU A 28 15.61 -8.53 14.96
N TRP A 29 14.50 -9.28 14.91
CA TRP A 29 13.67 -9.60 16.08
C TRP A 29 14.45 -10.11 17.30
N SER A 30 15.47 -10.95 17.08
CA SER A 30 16.32 -11.50 18.15
C SER A 30 17.20 -10.45 18.84
N GLN A 31 17.55 -9.38 18.13
CA GLN A 31 18.40 -8.29 18.62
C GLN A 31 17.61 -7.17 19.30
N GLN A 32 16.29 -7.16 19.16
CA GLN A 32 15.42 -6.10 19.68
C GLN A 32 15.11 -6.23 21.16
N ASN A 33 15.00 -5.09 21.83
CA ASN A 33 14.53 -4.98 23.20
C ASN A 33 13.02 -5.23 23.29
N TRP A 34 12.52 -5.60 24.47
CA TRP A 34 11.09 -5.91 24.67
C TRP A 34 10.15 -4.73 24.35
N MET A 35 10.61 -3.48 24.55
CA MET A 35 9.87 -2.27 24.19
C MET A 35 9.73 -2.11 22.68
N GLU A 36 10.81 -2.35 21.92
CA GLU A 36 10.82 -2.26 20.47
C GLU A 36 9.85 -3.27 19.86
N ARG A 37 9.88 -4.53 20.33
CA ARG A 37 8.93 -5.58 19.91
C ARG A 37 7.48 -5.19 20.17
N SER A 38 7.19 -4.60 21.33
CA SER A 38 5.83 -4.16 21.68
C SER A 38 5.36 -3.03 20.76
N LEU A 39 6.24 -2.08 20.43
CA LEU A 39 5.93 -0.99 19.50
C LEU A 39 5.74 -1.48 18.06
N GLU A 40 6.50 -2.49 17.61
CA GLU A 40 6.28 -3.10 16.29
C GLU A 40 4.91 -3.78 16.19
N ILE A 41 4.55 -4.58 17.20
CA ILE A 41 3.24 -5.23 17.26
C ILE A 41 2.12 -4.19 17.31
N LEU A 42 2.31 -3.10 18.06
CA LEU A 42 1.30 -2.04 18.17
C LEU A 42 1.13 -1.25 16.86
N LYS A 43 2.20 -1.00 16.12
CA LYS A 43 2.17 -0.34 14.81
C LYS A 43 1.59 -1.25 13.73
N GLY A 44 1.76 -2.56 13.87
CA GLY A 44 1.40 -3.54 12.86
C GLY A 44 -0.02 -3.44 12.30
N PRO A 45 -1.07 -3.39 13.16
CA PRO A 45 -2.46 -3.24 12.72
C PRO A 45 -2.72 -2.02 11.84
N LEU A 46 -1.96 -0.94 12.04
CA LEU A 46 -2.08 0.29 11.26
C LEU A 46 -1.24 0.25 9.97
N MET A 47 -0.05 -0.34 10.02
CA MET A 47 0.87 -0.37 8.87
C MET A 47 0.42 -1.35 7.78
N ILE A 48 -0.10 -2.53 8.14
CA ILE A 48 -0.53 -3.54 7.16
C ILE A 48 -1.51 -2.99 6.10
N PRO A 49 -2.66 -2.37 6.46
CA PRO A 49 -3.57 -1.83 5.46
C PRO A 49 -2.95 -0.67 4.67
N LEU A 50 -2.05 0.08 5.30
CA LEU A 50 -1.35 1.18 4.65
C LEU A 50 -0.38 0.65 3.58
N ASP A 51 0.49 -0.30 3.92
CA ASP A 51 1.41 -0.96 2.99
C ASP A 51 0.68 -1.74 1.89
N LEU A 52 -0.53 -2.22 2.17
CA LEU A 52 -1.37 -2.92 1.20
C LEU A 52 -2.07 -1.96 0.20
N THR A 53 -2.27 -0.70 0.57
CA THR A 53 -2.95 0.29 -0.26
C THR A 53 -1.98 1.21 -0.99
N MET A 54 -0.85 1.56 -0.36
CA MET A 54 0.14 2.47 -0.94
C MET A 54 1.37 1.72 -1.46
N PRO A 55 1.77 1.92 -2.73
CA PRO A 55 3.03 1.42 -3.22
C PRO A 55 4.22 2.18 -2.63
N VAL A 56 5.17 1.44 -2.07
CA VAL A 56 6.43 1.95 -1.54
C VAL A 56 7.58 1.56 -2.46
N VAL A 57 8.21 2.57 -3.07
CA VAL A 57 9.41 2.38 -3.90
C VAL A 57 10.63 2.76 -3.08
N ASP A 58 11.57 1.82 -2.94
CA ASP A 58 12.83 2.05 -2.23
C ASP A 58 14.02 1.59 -3.07
N TYR A 59 14.72 2.54 -3.68
CA TYR A 59 15.92 2.32 -4.49
C TYR A 59 17.14 1.84 -3.68
N LYS A 60 17.07 1.88 -2.34
CA LYS A 60 18.11 1.34 -1.45
C LYS A 60 17.86 -0.11 -1.07
N SER A 61 16.75 -0.70 -1.51
CA SER A 61 16.42 -2.10 -1.27
C SER A 61 16.68 -2.94 -2.52
N PRO A 62 16.92 -4.26 -2.39
CA PRO A 62 17.03 -5.15 -3.53
C PRO A 62 15.81 -5.04 -4.47
N ARG A 63 16.07 -4.99 -5.78
CA ARG A 63 15.05 -4.82 -6.84
C ARG A 63 14.20 -3.55 -6.68
N ASP A 64 14.73 -2.47 -6.10
CA ASP A 64 13.99 -1.22 -5.84
C ASP A 64 12.70 -1.42 -5.02
N ASN A 65 12.69 -2.42 -4.13
CA ASN A 65 11.52 -2.91 -3.41
C ASN A 65 10.39 -3.48 -4.30
N TRP A 66 10.70 -3.90 -5.53
CA TRP A 66 9.73 -4.51 -6.44
C TRP A 66 9.19 -5.86 -5.94
N CYS A 67 7.87 -5.96 -5.77
CA CYS A 67 7.17 -7.23 -5.59
C CYS A 67 5.94 -7.24 -6.50
N ARG A 68 5.92 -8.17 -7.46
CA ARG A 68 4.85 -8.25 -8.46
C ARG A 68 3.47 -8.41 -7.83
N ILE A 69 3.32 -9.33 -6.87
CA ILE A 69 2.03 -9.60 -6.21
C ILE A 69 1.53 -8.35 -5.49
N LEU A 70 2.40 -7.71 -4.72
CA LEU A 70 2.06 -6.51 -3.96
C LEU A 70 1.65 -5.35 -4.89
N ASN A 71 2.40 -5.10 -5.97
CA ASN A 71 2.07 -4.04 -6.92
C ASN A 71 0.81 -4.32 -7.76
N CYS A 72 0.53 -5.58 -8.11
CA CYS A 72 -0.77 -5.98 -8.67
C CYS A 72 -1.91 -5.70 -7.68
N LEU A 73 -1.66 -5.93 -6.39
CA LEU A 73 -2.64 -5.66 -5.35
C LEU A 73 -2.83 -4.15 -5.17
N HIS A 74 -1.79 -3.33 -5.23
CA HIS A 74 -1.90 -1.87 -5.22
C HIS A 74 -2.73 -1.30 -6.36
N HIS A 75 -2.70 -1.92 -7.54
CA HIS A 75 -3.58 -1.54 -8.65
C HIS A 75 -5.07 -1.71 -8.32
N VAL A 76 -5.41 -2.60 -7.39
CA VAL A 76 -6.79 -2.84 -6.92
C VAL A 76 -7.08 -2.05 -5.65
N ALA A 77 -6.29 -2.28 -4.60
CA ALA A 77 -6.50 -1.69 -3.29
C ALA A 77 -6.36 -0.16 -3.31
N GLY A 78 -5.39 0.40 -4.04
CA GLY A 78 -5.15 1.84 -4.10
C GLY A 78 -6.36 2.62 -4.62
N PRO A 79 -6.83 2.37 -5.86
CA PRO A 79 -8.00 3.05 -6.42
C PRO A 79 -9.29 2.81 -5.64
N CYS A 80 -9.52 1.58 -5.16
CA CYS A 80 -10.70 1.27 -4.34
C CYS A 80 -10.69 2.03 -3.02
N PHE A 81 -9.54 2.08 -2.34
CA PHE A 81 -9.37 2.81 -1.08
C PHE A 81 -9.52 4.32 -1.29
N ALA A 82 -8.85 4.89 -2.30
CA ALA A 82 -8.99 6.31 -2.63
C ALA A 82 -10.45 6.70 -2.97
N THR A 83 -11.16 5.85 -3.71
CA THR A 83 -12.58 6.08 -4.05
C THR A 83 -13.45 6.04 -2.78
N PHE A 84 -13.20 5.07 -1.90
CA PHE A 84 -13.90 4.94 -0.63
C PHE A 84 -13.68 6.17 0.26
N LEU A 85 -12.44 6.64 0.41
CA LEU A 85 -12.12 7.81 1.24
C LEU A 85 -12.73 9.11 0.69
N MET A 86 -12.71 9.32 -0.62
CA MET A 86 -13.09 10.61 -1.22
C MET A 86 -14.58 10.73 -1.54
N ILE A 87 -15.21 9.63 -1.95
CA ILE A 87 -16.58 9.62 -2.51
C ILE A 87 -17.51 8.72 -1.69
N GLY A 88 -16.97 7.82 -0.88
CA GLY A 88 -17.76 6.85 -0.11
C GLY A 88 -18.51 5.87 -1.02
N THR A 89 -19.70 5.44 -0.57
CA THR A 89 -20.53 4.46 -1.27
C THR A 89 -21.54 5.11 -2.22
N TYR A 90 -21.05 5.99 -3.10
CA TYR A 90 -21.90 6.61 -4.11
C TYR A 90 -22.38 5.57 -5.14
N SER A 91 -23.67 5.59 -5.45
CA SER A 91 -24.30 4.70 -6.44
C SER A 91 -24.67 5.45 -7.71
N ILE A 92 -24.29 4.87 -8.85
CA ILE A 92 -24.69 5.35 -10.18
C ILE A 92 -26.07 4.78 -10.47
N GLY A 93 -27.07 5.66 -10.50
CA GLY A 93 -28.45 5.29 -10.83
C GLY A 93 -29.07 4.27 -9.87
N GLU A 94 -28.66 4.28 -8.59
CA GLU A 94 -29.10 3.36 -7.52
C GLU A 94 -28.82 1.86 -7.73
N VAL A 95 -28.21 1.45 -8.85
CA VAL A 95 -27.99 0.03 -9.18
C VAL A 95 -26.55 -0.41 -8.93
N ILE A 96 -25.55 0.43 -9.24
CA ILE A 96 -24.13 0.04 -9.15
C ILE A 96 -23.35 1.07 -8.34
N THR A 97 -22.65 0.61 -7.29
CA THR A 97 -21.73 1.46 -6.53
C THR A 97 -20.49 1.79 -7.37
N LEU A 98 -20.06 3.05 -7.35
CA LEU A 98 -18.86 3.52 -8.06
C LEU A 98 -17.62 2.66 -7.75
N ILE A 99 -17.47 2.23 -6.49
CA ILE A 99 -16.40 1.33 -6.04
C ILE A 99 -16.38 0.01 -6.84
N ALA A 100 -17.54 -0.56 -7.16
CA ALA A 100 -17.61 -1.80 -7.93
C ALA A 100 -17.10 -1.62 -9.36
N VAL A 101 -17.41 -0.48 -9.99
CA VAL A 101 -16.90 -0.12 -11.31
C VAL A 101 -15.39 0.05 -11.27
N VAL A 102 -14.88 0.81 -10.29
CA VAL A 102 -13.44 1.01 -10.07
C VAL A 102 -12.73 -0.32 -9.83
N PHE A 103 -13.31 -1.22 -9.04
CA PHE A 103 -12.77 -2.54 -8.75
C PHE A 103 -12.60 -3.39 -10.01
N ILE A 104 -13.61 -3.42 -10.89
CA ILE A 104 -13.55 -4.19 -12.15
C ILE A 104 -12.43 -3.65 -13.07
N ILE A 105 -12.38 -2.33 -13.27
CA ILE A 105 -11.35 -1.69 -14.10
C ILE A 105 -9.96 -1.97 -13.52
N SER A 106 -9.83 -1.86 -12.20
CA SER A 106 -8.58 -2.10 -11.48
C SER A 106 -8.11 -3.56 -11.59
N CYS A 107 -9.02 -4.53 -11.51
CA CYS A 107 -8.70 -5.94 -11.72
C CYS A 107 -8.16 -6.21 -13.13
N ILE A 108 -8.74 -5.57 -14.15
CA ILE A 108 -8.26 -5.70 -15.54
C ILE A 108 -6.84 -5.14 -15.66
N LEU A 109 -6.59 -3.94 -15.11
CA LEU A 109 -5.26 -3.33 -15.11
C LEU A 109 -4.23 -4.17 -14.35
N ALA A 110 -4.59 -4.72 -13.20
CA ALA A 110 -3.74 -5.63 -12.42
C ALA A 110 -3.40 -6.91 -13.19
N GLY A 111 -4.37 -7.47 -13.93
CA GLY A 111 -4.15 -8.60 -14.83
C GLY A 111 -3.17 -8.27 -15.95
N ILE A 112 -3.37 -7.15 -16.65
CA ILE A 112 -2.46 -6.68 -17.70
C ILE A 112 -1.04 -6.51 -17.15
N LEU A 113 -0.90 -5.86 -15.99
CA LEU A 113 0.38 -5.69 -15.31
C LEU A 113 1.04 -7.04 -15.01
N TYR A 114 0.27 -8.00 -14.49
CA TYR A 114 0.77 -9.33 -14.15
C TYR A 114 1.33 -10.07 -15.37
N TYR A 115 0.68 -9.96 -16.53
CA TYR A 115 1.16 -10.57 -17.78
C TYR A 115 2.36 -9.83 -18.39
N MET A 116 2.44 -8.51 -18.22
CA MET A 116 3.51 -7.69 -18.79
C MET A 116 4.79 -7.67 -17.95
N THR A 117 4.72 -8.04 -16.67
CA THR A 117 5.83 -7.87 -15.72
C THR A 117 6.38 -9.18 -15.17
N THR A 118 7.69 -9.19 -14.95
CA THR A 118 8.42 -10.31 -14.35
C THR A 118 8.69 -10.05 -12.87
N PRO A 119 8.81 -11.11 -12.04
CA PRO A 119 9.14 -10.96 -10.63
C PRO A 119 10.58 -10.48 -10.36
N GLU A 120 11.49 -10.75 -11.28
CA GLU A 120 12.94 -10.58 -11.08
C GLU A 120 13.41 -9.15 -11.36
N GLU A 121 12.71 -8.40 -12.23
CA GLU A 121 13.11 -7.07 -12.66
C GLU A 121 11.98 -6.04 -12.47
N PRO A 122 12.27 -4.86 -11.88
CA PRO A 122 11.31 -3.77 -11.82
C PRO A 122 10.96 -3.25 -13.22
N PRO A 123 9.69 -2.94 -13.51
CA PRO A 123 9.30 -2.40 -14.81
C PRO A 123 9.86 -0.99 -15.02
N ARG A 124 10.00 -0.56 -16.28
CA ARG A 124 10.52 0.80 -16.62
C ARG A 124 9.70 1.94 -16.01
N PHE A 125 8.42 1.70 -15.74
CA PHE A 125 7.50 2.65 -15.10
C PHE A 125 7.44 2.52 -13.57
N HIS A 126 8.42 1.85 -12.94
CA HIS A 126 8.46 1.66 -11.48
C HIS A 126 8.37 2.99 -10.71
N THR A 127 8.98 4.06 -11.22
CA THR A 127 8.90 5.41 -10.62
C THR A 127 7.46 5.95 -10.56
N ALA A 128 6.57 5.54 -11.47
CA ALA A 128 5.16 5.96 -11.41
C ALA A 128 4.46 5.48 -10.13
N TYR A 129 4.88 4.35 -9.57
CA TYR A 129 4.38 3.85 -8.31
C TYR A 129 4.74 4.77 -7.14
N ALA A 130 5.91 5.42 -7.16
CA ALA A 130 6.26 6.40 -6.12
C ALA A 130 5.27 7.58 -6.10
N PHE A 131 4.88 8.07 -7.29
CA PHE A 131 3.86 9.12 -7.40
C PHE A 131 2.47 8.63 -6.97
N LEU A 132 2.10 7.39 -7.31
CA LEU A 132 0.84 6.79 -6.89
C LEU A 132 0.75 6.67 -5.35
N GLY A 133 1.82 6.19 -4.71
CA GLY A 133 1.90 6.09 -3.25
C GLY A 133 1.81 7.46 -2.59
N PHE A 134 2.48 8.47 -3.14
CA PHE A 134 2.37 9.85 -2.67
C PHE A 134 0.92 10.38 -2.77
N PHE A 135 0.25 10.16 -3.89
CA PHE A 135 -1.14 10.60 -4.07
C PHE A 135 -2.09 9.94 -3.06
N ILE A 136 -1.98 8.62 -2.87
CA ILE A 136 -2.79 7.88 -1.90
C ILE A 136 -2.53 8.40 -0.47
N ALA A 137 -1.27 8.69 -0.13
CA ALA A 137 -0.91 9.27 1.16
C ALA A 137 -1.54 10.66 1.37
N VAL A 138 -1.56 11.53 0.35
CA VAL A 138 -2.22 12.84 0.41
C VAL A 138 -3.73 12.68 0.67
N CYS A 139 -4.41 11.78 -0.06
CA CYS A 139 -5.83 11.50 0.15
C CYS A 139 -6.11 10.99 1.56
N LEU A 140 -5.27 10.11 2.09
CA LEU A 140 -5.40 9.58 3.44
C LEU A 140 -5.22 10.67 4.50
N ILE A 141 -4.17 11.50 4.38
CA ILE A 141 -3.93 12.61 5.32
C ILE A 141 -5.11 13.58 5.31
N TYR A 142 -5.64 13.90 4.12
CA TYR A 142 -6.82 14.75 3.99
C TYR A 142 -8.05 14.15 4.67
N CYS A 143 -8.31 12.86 4.46
CA CYS A 143 -9.43 12.16 5.11
C CYS A 143 -9.29 12.17 6.63
N ILE A 144 -8.11 11.83 7.16
CA ILE A 144 -7.83 11.83 8.60
C ILE A 144 -8.02 13.24 9.18
N ALA A 145 -7.53 14.27 8.49
CA ALA A 145 -7.69 15.65 8.95
C ALA A 145 -9.16 16.06 9.01
N THR A 146 -9.96 15.66 8.03
CA THR A 146 -11.41 15.94 7.99
C THR A 146 -12.13 15.27 9.16
N GLU A 147 -11.89 13.97 9.38
CA GLU A 147 -12.49 13.24 10.51
C GLU A 147 -12.10 13.84 11.87
N ILE A 148 -10.85 14.26 12.04
CA ILE A 148 -10.40 14.92 13.27
C ILE A 148 -11.15 16.24 13.49
N VAL A 149 -11.32 17.05 12.43
CA VAL A 149 -12.06 18.32 12.51
C VAL A 149 -13.52 18.08 12.89
N ASP A 150 -14.16 17.08 12.28
CA ASP A 150 -15.55 16.72 12.57
C ASP A 150 -15.73 16.23 14.01
N LEU A 151 -14.78 15.44 14.53
CA LEU A 151 -14.78 15.02 15.93
C LEU A 151 -14.64 16.22 16.89
N ILE A 152 -13.74 17.15 16.59
CA ILE A 152 -13.56 18.36 17.42
C ILE A 152 -14.83 19.21 17.41
N GLN A 153 -15.46 19.39 16.24
CA GLN A 153 -16.70 20.15 16.13
C GLN A 153 -17.86 19.45 16.85
N ALA A 154 -17.98 18.13 16.75
CA ALA A 154 -18.99 17.36 17.48
C ALA A 154 -18.85 17.52 19.00
N VAL A 155 -17.62 17.46 19.52
CA VAL A 155 -17.35 17.73 20.94
C VAL A 155 -17.68 19.18 21.29
N GLY A 156 -17.30 20.15 20.47
CA GLY A 156 -17.58 21.58 20.72
C GLY A 156 -19.06 21.96 20.65
N VAL A 157 -19.91 21.19 19.98
CA VAL A 157 -21.38 21.36 20.01
C VAL A 157 -22.00 20.67 21.22
N ALA A 158 -21.37 19.61 21.73
CA ALA A 158 -21.89 18.82 22.85
C ALA A 158 -21.65 19.44 24.24
N PHE A 159 -20.70 20.38 24.37
CA PHE A 159 -20.30 21.04 25.62
C PHE A 159 -20.35 22.56 25.50
#